data_AF-A0A8S3FB87-F1
#
_entry.id   AF-A0A8S3FB87-F1
#
_cell.length_a   1.000
_cell.length_b   1.000
_cell.length_c   1.000
_cell.angle_alpha   90.00
_cell.angle_beta   90.00
_cell.angle_gamma   90.00
#
_symmetry.space_group_name_H-M   'P 1'
#
loop_
_entity.id
_entity.type
_entity.pdbx_description
1 polymer ?
#
loop_
_entity_poly.entity_id
_entity_poly.type
_entity_poly.pdbx_seq_one_letter_code
_entity_poly.pdbx_strand_id
1 'polypeptide(L)'
;SHTGENLFMEYDRVSTSFSIGGKIVRLITDNASNNLSAFGELVIPGFESYFISEDDSEDSDYDPDEKNLKLSEGHRPNDDDIQNSFDKQEELLRLPCFIHTLQLVVKDGLNESECIRSPLSKVAEIAKLSHKSITIAEKLQNEKFSIPDAIVTRWNSQFLTVSKVVDIPNTLLNDLLNEQKETELLLSTKDLAVLREFISIFTLFAEATTRTQAEQSISISLVGPSILAIYYDLENESRICKHTKPLCHALMTSLLARFGGFLLNLEIPVDDHVKHRNTFNLFSDD
;
A
#
# COMPACT_ATOMS: atom_id res chain seq x y z
N SER A 1 -0.95 25.44 1.90
CA SER A 1 0.18 24.72 1.29
C SER A 1 0.47 23.50 2.15
N HIS A 2 0.72 22.32 1.58
CA HIS A 2 0.94 21.08 2.34
C HIS A 2 2.42 20.92 2.74
N THR A 3 2.99 21.87 3.46
CA THR A 3 4.38 21.76 3.96
C THR A 3 4.43 21.06 5.32
N GLY A 4 5.57 20.48 5.69
CA GLY A 4 5.76 19.85 7.00
C GLY A 4 5.44 20.80 8.17
N GLU A 5 5.88 22.05 8.10
CA GLU A 5 5.57 23.08 9.10
C GLU A 5 4.06 23.31 9.26
N ASN A 6 3.31 23.42 8.15
CA ASN A 6 1.86 23.61 8.20
C ASN A 6 1.14 22.38 8.79
N LEU A 7 1.64 21.16 8.55
CA LEU A 7 1.11 19.94 9.14
C LEU A 7 1.34 19.91 10.66
N PHE A 8 2.53 20.29 11.11
CA PHE A 8 2.85 20.37 12.54
C PHE A 8 2.01 21.43 13.25
N MET A 9 1.85 22.62 12.64
CA MET A 9 0.99 23.67 13.18
C MET A 9 -0.47 23.22 13.31
N GLU A 10 -0.99 22.51 12.32
CA GLU A 10 -2.35 21.99 12.36
C GLU A 10 -2.51 20.89 13.42
N TYR A 11 -1.51 20.01 13.56
CA TYR A 11 -1.45 19.02 14.64
C TYR A 11 -1.49 19.70 16.02
N ASP A 12 -0.66 20.71 16.25
CA ASP A 12 -0.60 21.43 17.52
C ASP A 12 -1.92 22.18 17.81
N ARG A 13 -2.50 22.82 16.78
CA ARG A 13 -3.80 23.48 16.86
C ARG A 13 -4.90 22.51 17.29
N VAL A 14 -5.00 21.35 16.63
CA VAL A 14 -6.00 20.32 16.94
C VAL A 14 -5.75 19.77 18.35
N SER A 15 -4.52 19.37 18.64
CA SER A 15 -4.12 18.81 19.94
C SER A 15 -4.45 19.73 21.11
N THR A 16 -4.15 21.02 20.96
CA THR A 16 -4.48 22.06 21.94
C THR A 16 -5.98 22.31 22.03
N SER A 17 -6.68 22.41 20.89
CA SER A 17 -8.12 22.68 20.89
C SER A 17 -8.93 21.59 21.60
N PHE A 18 -8.49 20.33 21.53
CA PHE A 18 -9.09 19.21 22.23
C PHE A 18 -8.46 18.93 23.60
N SER A 19 -7.41 19.66 23.99
CA SER A 19 -6.65 19.46 25.24
C SER A 19 -6.15 18.01 25.41
N ILE A 20 -5.59 17.46 24.34
CA ILE A 20 -5.11 16.07 24.26
C ILE A 20 -3.59 15.92 24.12
N GLY A 21 -2.82 17.01 24.11
CA GLY A 21 -1.37 16.94 23.83
C GLY A 21 -0.58 15.96 24.71
N GLY A 22 -0.87 15.89 26.00
CA GLY A 22 -0.25 14.91 26.91
C GLY A 22 -0.85 13.51 26.87
N LYS A 23 -1.87 13.27 26.04
CA LYS A 23 -2.63 12.00 25.94
C LYS A 23 -2.37 11.26 24.64
N ILE A 24 -1.53 11.81 23.77
CA ILE A 24 -1.20 11.21 22.48
C ILE A 24 -0.14 10.13 22.73
N VAL A 25 -0.54 8.87 22.54
CA VAL A 25 0.31 7.71 22.79
C VAL A 25 1.09 7.29 21.54
N ARG A 26 0.46 7.39 20.36
CA ARG A 26 1.07 7.07 19.06
C ARG A 26 0.49 7.93 17.96
N LEU A 27 1.33 8.24 16.98
CA LEU A 27 0.99 8.89 15.72
C LEU A 27 1.27 7.92 14.57
N ILE A 28 0.27 7.62 13.74
CA ILE A 28 0.45 6.74 12.58
C ILE A 28 0.32 7.62 11.32
N THR A 29 1.39 7.76 10.55
CA THR A 29 1.37 8.50 9.28
C THR A 29 2.10 7.73 8.17
N ASP A 30 1.81 8.05 6.91
CA ASP A 30 2.65 7.56 5.81
C ASP A 30 4.06 8.19 5.88
N ASN A 31 4.97 7.67 5.05
CA ASN A 31 6.36 8.13 4.99
C ASN A 31 6.57 9.27 3.99
N ALA A 32 5.53 10.02 3.59
CA ALA A 32 5.73 11.16 2.71
C ALA A 32 6.66 12.21 3.35
N SER A 33 7.53 12.82 2.54
CA SER A 33 8.53 13.81 2.98
C SER A 33 7.98 14.89 3.92
N ASN A 34 6.77 15.40 3.68
CA ASN A 34 6.13 16.38 4.54
C ASN A 34 5.74 15.82 5.92
N ASN A 35 5.27 14.58 6.00
CA ASN A 35 4.97 13.91 7.29
C ASN A 35 6.26 13.62 8.05
N LEU A 36 7.31 13.23 7.35
CA LEU A 36 8.64 13.03 7.94
C LEU A 36 9.22 14.35 8.45
N SER A 37 9.10 15.43 7.71
CA SER A 37 9.53 16.76 8.13
C SER A 37 8.72 17.29 9.30
N ALA A 38 7.40 17.10 9.31
CA ALA A 38 6.51 17.58 10.37
C ALA A 38 6.69 16.84 11.69
N PHE A 39 6.92 15.53 11.63
CA PHE A 39 6.87 14.64 12.79
C PHE A 39 8.19 13.93 13.05
N GLY A 40 9.25 14.29 12.31
CA GLY A 40 10.59 13.76 12.44
C GLY A 40 11.26 14.12 13.76
N GLU A 41 10.91 15.26 14.39
CA GLU A 41 11.43 15.61 15.72
C GLU A 41 10.65 14.94 16.87
N LEU A 42 9.54 14.27 16.56
CA LEU A 42 8.86 13.35 17.49
C LEU A 42 9.52 11.95 17.48
N VAL A 43 10.56 11.79 16.66
CA VAL A 43 11.47 10.66 16.63
C VAL A 43 12.57 10.88 17.67
N ILE A 44 12.99 9.80 18.33
CA ILE A 44 14.07 9.86 19.31
C ILE A 44 15.38 10.24 18.61
N PRO A 45 16.19 11.15 19.18
CA PRO A 45 17.50 11.49 18.63
C PRO A 45 18.35 10.24 18.35
N GLY A 46 18.79 10.05 17.10
CA GLY A 46 19.52 8.87 16.63
C GLY A 46 18.76 7.98 15.64
N PHE A 47 17.45 8.18 15.46
CA PHE A 47 16.61 7.45 14.50
C PHE A 47 16.24 8.26 13.25
N GLU A 48 16.78 9.47 13.06
CA GLU A 48 16.42 10.37 11.95
C GLU A 48 16.70 9.74 10.56
N SER A 49 17.82 9.02 10.43
CA SER A 49 18.21 8.32 9.20
C SER A 49 17.28 7.19 8.80
N TYR A 50 16.52 6.66 9.76
CA TYR A 50 15.55 5.60 9.55
C TYR A 50 14.31 6.08 8.77
N PHE A 51 13.99 7.36 8.92
CA PHE A 51 12.77 7.93 8.37
C PHE A 51 13.00 8.64 7.03
N ILE A 52 14.22 9.09 6.73
CA ILE A 52 14.57 9.77 5.48
C ILE A 52 14.62 8.75 4.32
N SER A 53 13.69 8.85 3.37
CA SER A 53 13.62 8.00 2.18
C SER A 53 14.51 8.52 1.04
N GLU A 54 15.46 7.70 0.56
CA GLU A 54 16.21 7.97 -0.69
C GLU A 54 15.36 7.77 -1.96
N ASP A 55 14.15 7.22 -1.86
CA ASP A 55 13.26 6.87 -3.00
C ASP A 55 12.17 7.91 -3.31
N ASP A 56 12.06 9.00 -2.54
CA ASP A 56 11.04 10.07 -2.73
C ASP A 56 11.58 11.27 -3.54
N SER A 57 12.61 11.06 -4.37
CA SER A 57 13.14 12.11 -5.24
C SER A 57 12.30 12.34 -6.51
N GLU A 58 11.01 12.63 -6.36
CA GLU A 58 10.29 13.42 -7.36
C GLU A 58 9.54 14.56 -6.66
N ASP A 59 10.08 15.76 -6.87
CA ASP A 59 9.58 17.10 -6.51
C ASP A 59 9.52 17.49 -5.03
N SER A 60 10.66 17.95 -4.50
CA SER A 60 10.72 19.24 -3.80
C SER A 60 12.16 19.72 -3.63
N ASP A 61 12.44 20.95 -4.03
CA ASP A 61 13.65 21.70 -3.70
C ASP A 61 13.84 21.73 -2.16
N TYR A 62 14.68 20.86 -1.63
CA TYR A 62 15.11 20.89 -0.24
C TYR A 62 16.48 21.56 -0.19
N ASP A 63 16.51 22.82 0.24
CA ASP A 63 17.73 23.54 0.58
C ASP A 63 18.20 23.07 1.98
N PRO A 64 19.39 22.46 2.13
CA PRO A 64 19.86 21.91 3.41
C PRO A 64 20.23 22.97 4.45
N ASP A 65 20.21 24.26 4.09
CA ASP A 65 20.71 25.35 4.92
C ASP A 65 19.59 26.25 5.48
N GLU A 66 18.70 25.73 6.33
CA GLU A 66 18.00 26.58 7.30
C GLU A 66 18.13 26.08 8.75
N LYS A 67 18.92 26.86 9.49
CA LYS A 67 19.33 26.66 10.87
C LYS A 67 18.25 27.06 11.88
N ASN A 68 18.13 26.23 12.91
CA ASN A 68 17.78 26.56 14.31
C ASN A 68 16.37 27.15 14.57
N LEU A 69 15.39 26.28 14.81
CA LEU A 69 14.28 26.60 15.72
C LEU A 69 14.55 26.01 17.11
N LYS A 70 14.40 26.88 18.12
CA LYS A 70 14.75 26.60 19.51
C LYS A 70 13.75 25.62 20.13
N LEU A 71 14.30 24.61 20.80
CA LEU A 71 13.61 23.73 21.74
C LEU A 71 12.71 24.52 22.70
N SER A 72 11.39 24.29 22.68
CA SER A 72 10.55 24.58 23.83
C SER A 72 10.35 23.28 24.61
N GLU A 73 10.92 23.21 25.81
CA GLU A 73 10.71 22.13 26.77
C GLU A 73 9.22 22.06 27.16
N GLY A 74 8.48 21.16 26.51
CA GLY A 74 7.13 20.80 26.90
C GLY A 74 7.14 19.95 28.17
N HIS A 75 6.59 20.49 29.25
CA HIS A 75 6.41 19.80 30.54
C HIS A 75 5.58 18.51 30.39
N ARG A 76 6.13 17.37 30.81
CA ARG A 76 5.37 16.13 31.06
C ARG A 76 4.75 16.18 32.46
N PRO A 77 3.42 16.07 32.63
CA PRO A 77 2.84 15.83 33.95
C PRO A 77 2.94 14.34 34.30
N ASN A 78 3.40 14.05 35.52
CA ASN A 78 3.32 12.72 36.12
C ASN A 78 1.86 12.46 36.53
N ASP A 79 1.28 11.35 36.07
CA ASP A 79 0.16 10.70 36.74
C ASP A 79 0.30 9.18 36.56
N ASP A 80 0.56 8.51 37.67
CA ASP A 80 0.71 7.06 37.82
C ASP A 80 -0.67 6.35 37.84
N ASP A 81 -0.68 5.08 37.41
CA ASP A 81 -1.66 4.00 37.70
C ASP A 81 -2.47 3.33 36.57
N ILE A 82 -2.15 3.52 35.28
CA ILE A 82 -2.52 2.55 34.19
C ILE A 82 -1.35 2.33 33.21
N GLN A 83 -0.12 2.63 33.64
CA GLN A 83 0.98 2.90 32.73
C GLN A 83 1.96 1.69 32.54
N ASN A 84 1.94 0.74 33.48
CA ASN A 84 3.00 -0.28 33.61
C ASN A 84 3.04 -1.41 32.56
N SER A 85 2.12 -1.49 31.59
CA SER A 85 2.26 -2.43 30.44
C SER A 85 2.66 -1.75 29.13
N PHE A 86 2.53 -0.42 29.05
CA PHE A 86 2.91 0.38 27.88
C PHE A 86 4.26 1.10 28.07
N ASP A 87 4.70 1.28 29.32
CA ASP A 87 5.95 2.00 29.66
C ASP A 87 7.25 1.28 29.33
N LYS A 88 7.21 -0.01 28.97
CA LYS A 88 8.42 -0.67 28.45
C LYS A 88 8.67 -0.40 26.97
N GLN A 89 7.76 0.32 26.31
CA GLN A 89 7.92 0.78 24.94
C GLN A 89 8.27 2.28 24.94
N GLU A 90 9.30 2.65 25.72
CA GLU A 90 10.13 3.78 25.32
C GLU A 90 10.72 3.42 23.96
N GLU A 91 10.05 3.79 22.85
CA GLU A 91 10.69 4.11 21.58
C GLU A 91 9.63 4.44 20.49
N LEU A 92 9.70 5.67 19.97
CA LEU A 92 9.01 6.23 18.77
C LEU A 92 7.55 6.68 18.89
N LEU A 93 7.29 7.97 19.13
CA LEU A 93 5.92 8.51 19.10
C LEU A 93 5.23 8.30 17.73
N ARG A 94 5.99 8.24 16.64
CA ARG A 94 5.48 8.01 15.28
C ARG A 94 5.76 6.59 14.77
N LEU A 95 4.73 5.93 14.24
CA LEU A 95 4.82 4.69 13.49
C LEU A 95 4.46 4.94 12.01
N PRO A 96 5.11 4.26 11.05
CA PRO A 96 4.68 4.33 9.67
C PRO A 96 3.37 3.57 9.46
N CYS A 97 2.63 4.00 8.45
CA CYS A 97 1.40 3.33 8.05
C CYS A 97 1.69 2.01 7.31
N PHE A 98 1.28 0.88 7.89
CA PHE A 98 1.35 -0.45 7.28
C PHE A 98 0.76 -0.48 5.85
N ILE A 99 -0.43 0.10 5.67
CA ILE A 99 -1.12 0.13 4.37
C ILE A 99 -0.29 0.86 3.33
N HIS A 100 0.35 1.95 3.71
CA HIS A 100 1.22 2.70 2.81
C HIS A 100 2.43 1.87 2.42
N THR A 101 3.12 1.24 3.39
CA THR A 101 4.24 0.33 3.09
C THR A 101 3.83 -0.83 2.18
N LEU A 102 2.66 -1.42 2.42
CA LEU A 102 2.12 -2.49 1.58
C LEU A 102 1.81 -2.00 0.16
N GLN A 103 1.29 -0.78 0.02
CA GLN A 103 1.04 -0.16 -1.29
C GLN A 103 2.35 0.10 -2.06
N LEU A 104 3.45 0.39 -1.37
CA LEU A 104 4.77 0.49 -2.01
C LEU A 104 5.22 -0.86 -2.57
N VAL A 105 4.98 -1.98 -1.86
CA VAL A 105 5.24 -3.34 -2.41
C VAL A 105 4.47 -3.57 -3.70
N VAL A 106 3.17 -3.25 -3.69
CA VAL A 106 2.32 -3.36 -4.89
C VAL A 106 2.86 -2.50 -6.03
N LYS A 107 3.23 -1.25 -5.75
CA LYS A 107 3.78 -0.31 -6.74
C LYS A 107 5.06 -0.86 -7.38
N ASP A 108 6.00 -1.35 -6.57
CA ASP A 108 7.26 -1.93 -7.05
C ASP A 108 6.99 -3.12 -7.98
N GLY A 109 6.14 -4.06 -7.56
CA GLY A 109 5.77 -5.23 -8.37
C GLY A 109 5.10 -4.87 -9.71
N LEU A 110 4.18 -3.91 -9.70
CA LEU A 110 3.50 -3.45 -10.92
C LEU A 110 4.46 -2.74 -11.89
N ASN A 111 5.41 -1.96 -11.37
CA ASN A 111 6.36 -1.21 -12.18
C ASN A 111 7.36 -2.11 -12.89
N GLU A 112 7.85 -3.15 -12.21
CA GLU A 112 8.87 -4.07 -12.73
C GLU A 112 8.31 -5.14 -13.70
N SER A 113 6.99 -5.24 -13.84
CA SER A 113 6.34 -6.35 -14.53
C SER A 113 5.76 -5.97 -15.90
N GLU A 114 6.56 -6.10 -16.95
CA GLU A 114 6.08 -5.86 -18.33
C GLU A 114 4.97 -6.82 -18.76
N CYS A 115 4.98 -8.06 -18.25
CA CYS A 115 4.07 -9.13 -18.67
C CYS A 115 2.58 -8.83 -18.44
N ILE A 116 2.25 -7.94 -17.51
CA ILE A 116 0.86 -7.56 -17.16
C ILE A 116 0.38 -6.29 -17.86
N ARG A 117 1.28 -5.48 -18.45
CA ARG A 117 0.92 -4.14 -18.95
C ARG A 117 -0.11 -4.17 -20.06
N SER A 118 0.10 -5.01 -21.08
CA SER A 118 -0.83 -5.11 -22.20
C SER A 118 -2.21 -5.66 -21.78
N PRO A 119 -2.31 -6.78 -21.04
CA PRO A 119 -3.60 -7.25 -20.53
C PRO A 119 -4.34 -6.23 -19.65
N LEU A 120 -3.65 -5.57 -18.72
CA LEU A 120 -4.26 -4.55 -17.85
C LEU A 120 -4.71 -3.31 -18.63
N SER A 121 -3.94 -2.90 -19.65
CA SER A 121 -4.36 -1.79 -20.52
C SER A 121 -5.64 -2.10 -21.27
N LYS A 122 -5.79 -3.33 -21.80
CA LYS A 122 -7.05 -3.75 -22.45
C LYS A 122 -8.21 -3.71 -21.46
N VAL A 123 -8.02 -4.24 -20.25
CA VAL A 123 -9.03 -4.21 -19.18
C VAL A 123 -9.45 -2.77 -18.85
N ALA A 124 -8.49 -1.85 -18.75
CA ALA A 124 -8.77 -0.44 -18.47
C ALA A 124 -9.61 0.21 -19.58
N GLU A 125 -9.29 -0.05 -20.85
CA GLU A 125 -10.07 0.47 -21.98
C GLU A 125 -11.46 -0.19 -22.07
N ILE A 126 -11.58 -1.50 -21.82
CA ILE A 126 -12.87 -2.20 -21.72
C ILE A 126 -13.75 -1.57 -20.63
N ALA A 127 -13.19 -1.31 -19.45
CA ALA A 127 -13.91 -0.65 -18.37
C ALA A 127 -14.37 0.76 -18.80
N LYS A 128 -13.49 1.58 -19.38
CA LYS A 128 -13.86 2.91 -19.92
C LYS A 128 -14.98 2.84 -20.94
N LEU A 129 -14.93 1.87 -21.86
CA LEU A 129 -15.98 1.66 -22.85
C LEU A 129 -17.30 1.27 -22.22
N SER A 130 -17.28 0.43 -21.17
CA SER A 130 -18.49 0.02 -20.44
C SER A 130 -19.22 1.19 -19.78
N HIS A 131 -18.51 2.28 -19.44
CA HIS A 131 -19.10 3.49 -18.87
C HIS A 131 -19.51 4.52 -19.93
N LYS A 132 -18.82 4.55 -21.07
CA LYS A 132 -19.06 5.54 -22.15
C LYS A 132 -20.10 5.09 -23.17
N SER A 133 -20.17 3.80 -23.47
CA SER A 133 -21.06 3.25 -24.49
C SER A 133 -22.33 2.71 -23.86
N ILE A 134 -23.46 3.37 -24.15
CA ILE A 134 -24.79 2.94 -23.71
C ILE A 134 -25.06 1.51 -24.17
N THR A 135 -24.71 1.18 -25.41
CA THR A 135 -24.91 -0.17 -25.98
C THR A 135 -24.17 -1.26 -25.20
N ILE A 136 -22.91 -0.99 -24.81
CA ILE A 136 -22.10 -1.93 -24.02
C ILE A 136 -22.66 -2.03 -22.60
N ALA A 137 -22.96 -0.89 -21.98
CA ALA A 137 -23.51 -0.82 -20.63
C ALA A 137 -24.83 -1.61 -20.51
N GLU A 138 -25.77 -1.39 -21.44
CA GLU A 138 -27.06 -2.10 -21.46
C GLU A 138 -26.89 -3.60 -21.67
N LYS A 139 -26.00 -4.02 -22.58
CA LYS A 139 -25.74 -5.45 -22.81
C LYS A 139 -25.13 -6.13 -21.59
N LEU A 140 -24.13 -5.51 -20.95
CA LEU A 140 -23.56 -6.02 -19.71
C LEU A 140 -24.61 -6.10 -18.60
N GLN A 141 -25.43 -5.07 -18.45
CA GLN A 141 -26.49 -5.03 -17.44
C GLN A 141 -27.56 -6.10 -17.68
N ASN A 142 -27.96 -6.34 -18.93
CA ASN A 142 -28.91 -7.40 -19.30
C ASN A 142 -28.37 -8.79 -18.93
N GLU A 143 -27.07 -8.99 -19.07
CA GLU A 143 -26.35 -10.20 -18.65
C GLU A 143 -25.96 -10.19 -17.16
N LYS A 144 -26.42 -9.18 -16.40
CA LYS A 144 -26.19 -8.98 -14.95
C LYS A 144 -24.72 -8.76 -14.55
N PHE A 145 -23.91 -8.26 -15.47
CA PHE A 145 -22.55 -7.80 -15.20
C PHE A 145 -22.50 -6.29 -15.01
N SER A 146 -21.68 -5.85 -14.07
CA SER A 146 -21.40 -4.44 -13.85
C SER A 146 -19.92 -4.28 -13.52
N ILE A 147 -19.25 -3.40 -14.27
CA ILE A 147 -17.85 -3.05 -14.05
C ILE A 147 -17.84 -1.75 -13.23
N PRO A 148 -17.16 -1.70 -12.07
CA PRO A 148 -17.07 -0.48 -11.28
C PRO A 148 -16.02 0.48 -11.85
N ASP A 149 -16.25 1.78 -11.65
CA ASP A 149 -15.26 2.82 -11.94
C ASP A 149 -14.01 2.63 -11.06
N ALA A 150 -12.84 2.64 -11.72
CA ALA A 150 -11.58 2.64 -11.02
C ALA A 150 -11.28 4.04 -10.45
N ILE A 151 -10.91 4.10 -9.17
CA ILE A 151 -10.48 5.32 -8.48
C ILE A 151 -8.96 5.40 -8.56
N VAL A 152 -8.44 6.45 -9.21
CA VAL A 152 -7.01 6.66 -9.48
C VAL A 152 -6.15 6.55 -8.22
N THR A 153 -6.63 7.04 -7.07
CA THR A 153 -5.86 7.12 -5.83
C THR A 153 -5.79 5.83 -5.03
N ARG A 154 -6.47 4.74 -5.43
CA ARG A 154 -6.53 3.48 -4.66
C ARG A 154 -6.43 2.26 -5.56
N TRP A 155 -5.29 1.58 -5.51
CA TRP A 155 -5.01 0.37 -6.30
C TRP A 155 -6.07 -0.74 -6.13
N ASN A 156 -6.67 -0.86 -4.94
CA ASN A 156 -7.78 -1.80 -4.66
C ASN A 156 -8.98 -1.63 -5.60
N SER A 157 -9.31 -0.40 -5.99
CA SER A 157 -10.42 -0.17 -6.91
C SER A 157 -10.08 -0.65 -8.32
N GLN A 158 -8.83 -0.47 -8.76
CA GLN A 158 -8.33 -0.97 -10.04
C GLN A 158 -8.31 -2.51 -10.05
N PHE A 159 -7.86 -3.14 -8.97
CA PHE A 159 -7.92 -4.59 -8.78
C PHE A 159 -9.37 -5.12 -8.90
N LEU A 160 -10.33 -4.44 -8.26
CA LEU A 160 -11.73 -4.83 -8.35
C LEU A 160 -12.27 -4.72 -9.79
N THR A 161 -11.92 -3.66 -10.52
CA THR A 161 -12.26 -3.53 -11.95
C THR A 161 -11.68 -4.70 -12.76
N VAL A 162 -10.42 -5.08 -12.53
CA VAL A 162 -9.78 -6.23 -13.20
C VAL A 162 -10.54 -7.53 -12.91
N SER A 163 -10.83 -7.81 -11.63
CA SER A 163 -11.61 -8.97 -11.23
C SER A 163 -12.97 -9.01 -11.92
N LYS A 164 -13.69 -7.88 -11.97
CA LYS A 164 -15.02 -7.80 -12.58
C LYS A 164 -15.00 -8.00 -14.09
N VAL A 165 -13.97 -7.54 -14.79
CA VAL A 165 -13.83 -7.80 -16.23
C VAL A 165 -13.53 -9.28 -16.49
N VAL A 166 -12.68 -9.91 -15.67
CA VAL A 166 -12.33 -11.34 -15.82
C VAL A 166 -13.48 -12.27 -15.43
N ASP A 167 -14.39 -11.83 -14.56
CA ASP A 167 -15.63 -12.55 -14.21
C ASP A 167 -16.60 -12.68 -15.41
N ILE A 168 -16.51 -11.78 -16.39
CA ILE A 168 -17.37 -11.81 -17.59
C ILE A 168 -16.94 -12.98 -18.49
N PRO A 169 -17.87 -13.83 -18.96
CA PRO A 169 -17.54 -14.88 -19.93
C PRO A 169 -16.83 -14.30 -21.16
N ASN A 170 -15.62 -14.79 -21.46
CA ASN A 170 -14.79 -14.23 -22.53
C ASN A 170 -15.47 -14.25 -23.90
N THR A 171 -16.30 -15.26 -24.16
CA THR A 171 -17.08 -15.34 -25.41
C THR A 171 -18.03 -14.17 -25.52
N LEU A 172 -18.83 -13.91 -24.47
CA LEU A 172 -19.75 -12.77 -24.40
C LEU A 172 -18.99 -11.44 -24.57
N LEU A 173 -17.88 -11.26 -23.86
CA LEU A 173 -17.11 -10.03 -23.90
C LEU A 173 -16.49 -9.80 -25.29
N ASN A 174 -15.86 -10.82 -25.87
CA ASN A 174 -15.23 -10.70 -27.18
C ASN A 174 -16.27 -10.54 -28.31
N ASP A 175 -17.43 -11.19 -28.23
CA ASP A 175 -18.51 -11.00 -29.20
C ASP A 175 -19.03 -9.56 -29.14
N LEU A 176 -19.24 -9.03 -27.94
CA LEU A 176 -19.63 -7.63 -27.73
C LEU A 176 -18.62 -6.64 -28.32
N LEU A 177 -17.32 -6.85 -28.07
CA LEU A 177 -16.26 -6.00 -28.60
C LEU A 177 -16.17 -6.09 -30.13
N ASN A 178 -16.34 -7.29 -30.71
CA ASN A 178 -16.38 -7.48 -32.16
C ASN A 178 -17.54 -6.72 -32.81
N GLU A 179 -18.73 -6.77 -32.21
CA GLU A 179 -19.90 -6.04 -32.70
C GLU A 179 -19.70 -4.51 -32.68
N GLN A 180 -18.94 -4.00 -31.70
CA GLN A 180 -18.57 -2.59 -31.61
C GLN A 180 -17.34 -2.22 -32.44
N LYS A 181 -16.71 -3.19 -33.12
CA LYS A 181 -15.48 -3.05 -33.92
C LYS A 181 -14.22 -2.69 -33.10
N GLU A 182 -14.23 -2.99 -31.80
CA GLU A 182 -13.14 -2.76 -30.85
C GLU A 182 -12.21 -4.00 -30.77
N THR A 183 -11.78 -4.49 -31.94
CA THR A 183 -11.09 -5.79 -32.08
C THR A 183 -9.70 -5.86 -31.42
N GLU A 184 -9.08 -4.71 -31.19
CA GLU A 184 -7.80 -4.56 -30.50
C GLU A 184 -7.90 -4.86 -28.99
N LEU A 185 -9.10 -4.76 -28.43
CA LEU A 185 -9.36 -4.99 -27.00
C LEU A 185 -9.68 -6.45 -26.68
N LEU A 186 -9.79 -7.31 -27.71
CA LEU A 186 -10.08 -8.73 -27.51
C LEU A 186 -9.06 -9.38 -26.58
N LEU A 187 -9.57 -10.09 -25.57
CA LEU A 187 -8.74 -10.81 -24.62
C LEU A 187 -8.42 -12.20 -25.15
N SER A 188 -7.13 -12.43 -25.42
CA SER A 188 -6.63 -13.74 -25.83
C SER A 188 -6.61 -14.73 -24.67
N THR A 189 -6.46 -16.02 -24.96
CA THR A 189 -6.26 -17.04 -23.92
C THR A 189 -5.06 -16.73 -23.03
N LYS A 190 -4.00 -16.17 -23.60
CA LYS A 190 -2.81 -15.75 -22.85
C LYS A 190 -3.11 -14.55 -21.95
N ASP A 191 -3.83 -13.54 -22.45
CA ASP A 191 -4.22 -12.37 -21.65
C ASP A 191 -5.03 -12.80 -20.43
N LEU A 192 -6.02 -13.68 -20.63
CA LEU A 192 -6.82 -14.22 -19.53
C LEU A 192 -6.01 -15.06 -18.54
N ALA A 193 -5.03 -15.82 -19.01
CA ALA A 193 -4.15 -16.57 -18.12
C ALA A 193 -3.32 -15.63 -17.23
N VAL A 194 -2.74 -14.58 -17.82
CA VAL A 194 -2.02 -13.52 -17.09
C VAL A 194 -2.93 -12.82 -16.08
N LEU A 195 -4.14 -12.42 -16.49
CA LEU A 195 -5.08 -11.70 -15.63
C LEU A 195 -5.59 -12.57 -14.47
N ARG A 196 -5.76 -13.88 -14.67
CA ARG A 196 -6.14 -14.81 -13.59
C ARG A 196 -5.02 -15.00 -12.59
N GLU A 197 -3.77 -15.18 -13.05
CA GLU A 197 -2.61 -15.23 -12.16
C GLU A 197 -2.44 -13.91 -11.40
N PHE A 198 -2.64 -12.77 -12.07
CA PHE A 198 -2.65 -11.44 -11.43
C PHE A 198 -3.70 -11.35 -10.32
N ILE A 199 -4.94 -11.79 -10.58
CA ILE A 199 -6.01 -11.77 -9.56
C ILE A 199 -5.63 -12.66 -8.37
N SER A 200 -5.11 -13.85 -8.63
CA SER A 200 -4.67 -14.78 -7.58
C SER A 200 -3.66 -14.11 -6.65
N ILE A 201 -2.56 -13.59 -7.22
CA ILE A 201 -1.47 -12.93 -6.50
C ILE A 201 -1.95 -11.73 -5.66
N PHE A 202 -2.81 -10.88 -6.21
CA PHE A 202 -3.20 -9.63 -5.55
C PHE A 202 -4.38 -9.77 -4.59
N THR A 203 -5.03 -10.93 -4.52
CA THR A 203 -6.21 -11.12 -3.65
C THR A 203 -5.89 -10.86 -2.18
N LEU A 204 -4.80 -11.45 -1.66
CA LEU A 204 -4.44 -11.24 -0.25
C LEU A 204 -3.92 -9.83 0.04
N PHE A 205 -3.26 -9.19 -0.92
CA PHE A 205 -2.87 -7.79 -0.79
C PHE A 205 -4.10 -6.87 -0.66
N ALA A 206 -5.13 -7.13 -1.48
CA ALA A 206 -6.35 -6.32 -1.49
C ALA A 206 -7.13 -6.53 -0.18
N GLU A 207 -7.25 -7.78 0.25
CA GLU A 207 -7.88 -8.15 1.52
C GLU A 207 -7.16 -7.54 2.72
N ALA A 208 -5.84 -7.68 2.80
CA ALA A 208 -5.02 -7.09 3.86
C ALA A 208 -5.22 -5.57 3.93
N THR A 209 -5.17 -4.90 2.78
CA THR A 209 -5.39 -3.45 2.69
C THR A 209 -6.79 -3.08 3.19
N THR A 210 -7.84 -3.74 2.71
CA THR A 210 -9.22 -3.45 3.12
C THR A 210 -9.46 -3.70 4.61
N ARG A 211 -8.95 -4.81 5.15
CA ARG A 211 -9.13 -5.14 6.57
C ARG A 211 -8.37 -4.18 7.49
N THR A 212 -7.16 -3.79 7.10
CA THR A 212 -6.33 -2.89 7.91
C THR A 212 -6.73 -1.42 7.79
N GLN A 213 -7.47 -1.04 6.75
CA GLN A 213 -8.08 0.29 6.60
C GLN A 213 -9.38 0.48 7.40
N ALA A 214 -9.91 -0.57 8.05
CA ALA A 214 -11.18 -0.47 8.76
C ALA A 214 -11.08 0.43 9.99
N GLU A 215 -11.96 1.44 10.09
CA GLU A 215 -12.01 2.39 11.22
C GLU A 215 -12.80 1.86 12.42
N GLN A 216 -13.76 0.95 12.18
CA GLN A 216 -14.71 0.46 13.19
C GLN A 216 -14.38 -0.93 13.74
N SER A 217 -13.24 -1.50 13.34
CA SER A 217 -12.79 -2.83 13.80
C SER A 217 -11.30 -2.81 14.10
N ILE A 218 -10.85 -3.75 14.93
CA ILE A 218 -9.43 -3.89 15.27
C ILE A 218 -8.64 -4.23 14.01
N SER A 219 -7.75 -3.31 13.60
CA SER A 219 -6.93 -3.42 12.39
C SER A 219 -5.46 -3.71 12.70
N ILE A 220 -4.93 -3.18 13.80
CA ILE A 220 -3.49 -3.31 14.15
C ILE A 220 -3.07 -4.77 14.38
N SER A 221 -3.93 -5.58 15.02
CA SER A 221 -3.67 -7.00 15.27
C SER A 221 -3.65 -7.86 14.00
N LEU A 222 -4.04 -7.29 12.85
CA LEU A 222 -4.03 -7.98 11.56
C LEU A 222 -2.76 -7.72 10.76
N VAL A 223 -1.89 -6.81 11.19
CA VAL A 223 -0.65 -6.46 10.45
C VAL A 223 0.27 -7.67 10.31
N GLY A 224 0.72 -8.27 11.41
CA GLY A 224 1.59 -9.45 11.40
C GLY A 224 0.99 -10.63 10.62
N PRO A 225 -0.26 -11.05 10.91
CA PRO A 225 -0.93 -12.10 10.14
C PRO A 225 -1.05 -11.80 8.64
N SER A 226 -1.26 -10.54 8.25
CA SER A 226 -1.33 -10.15 6.84
C SER A 226 0.01 -10.27 6.14
N ILE A 227 1.11 -9.85 6.79
CA ILE A 227 2.46 -9.99 6.25
C ILE A 227 2.78 -11.47 6.01
N LEU A 228 2.51 -12.34 6.99
CA LEU A 228 2.73 -13.78 6.86
C LEU A 228 1.86 -14.41 5.77
N ALA A 229 0.57 -14.08 5.74
CA ALA A 229 -0.35 -14.63 4.75
C ALA A 229 0.11 -14.29 3.32
N ILE A 230 0.49 -13.02 3.10
CA ILE A 230 1.00 -12.57 1.80
C ILE A 230 2.33 -13.25 1.45
N TYR A 231 3.25 -13.39 2.41
CA TYR A 231 4.53 -14.07 2.18
C TYR A 231 4.32 -15.52 1.70
N TYR A 232 3.55 -16.32 2.44
CA TYR A 232 3.32 -17.71 2.08
C TYR A 232 2.52 -17.86 0.78
N ASP A 233 1.60 -16.94 0.51
CA ASP A 233 0.86 -16.92 -0.75
C ASP A 233 1.77 -16.61 -1.94
N LEU A 234 2.64 -15.60 -1.85
CA LEU A 234 3.64 -15.34 -2.90
C LEU A 234 4.61 -16.52 -3.08
N GLU A 235 4.99 -17.19 -1.99
CA GLU A 235 5.84 -18.38 -2.07
C GLU A 235 5.13 -19.51 -2.84
N ASN A 236 3.84 -19.72 -2.58
CA ASN A 236 3.00 -20.66 -3.31
C ASN A 236 2.81 -20.25 -4.78
N GLU A 237 2.44 -18.99 -5.03
CA GLU A 237 2.25 -18.44 -6.38
C GLU A 237 3.52 -18.53 -7.21
N SER A 238 4.71 -18.34 -6.62
CA SER A 238 6.00 -18.48 -7.32
C SER A 238 6.20 -19.87 -7.95
N ARG A 239 5.58 -20.91 -7.35
CA ARG A 239 5.64 -22.30 -7.81
C ARG A 239 4.58 -22.60 -8.89
N ILE A 240 3.44 -21.90 -8.84
CA ILE A 240 2.26 -22.20 -9.67
C ILE A 240 2.20 -21.31 -10.91
N CYS A 241 2.53 -20.02 -10.78
CA CYS A 241 2.40 -19.05 -11.86
C CYS A 241 3.30 -19.40 -13.05
N LYS A 242 2.73 -19.28 -14.25
CA LYS A 242 3.41 -19.61 -15.51
C LYS A 242 3.75 -18.36 -16.31
N HIS A 243 2.90 -17.34 -16.20
CA HIS A 243 2.97 -16.13 -17.02
C HIS A 243 3.41 -14.91 -16.21
N THR A 244 3.17 -14.88 -14.90
CA THR A 244 3.46 -13.74 -14.01
C THR A 244 4.64 -13.98 -13.06
N LYS A 245 5.53 -14.94 -13.35
CA LYS A 245 6.75 -15.18 -12.53
C LYS A 245 7.56 -13.92 -12.20
N PRO A 246 7.83 -13.01 -13.16
CA PRO A 246 8.54 -11.77 -12.86
C PRO A 246 7.81 -10.89 -11.84
N LEU A 247 6.48 -10.82 -11.94
CA LEU A 247 5.65 -10.09 -10.99
C LEU A 247 5.71 -10.68 -9.59
N CYS A 248 5.54 -12.00 -9.49
CA CYS A 248 5.62 -12.69 -8.21
C CYS A 248 7.00 -12.49 -7.55
N HIS A 249 8.07 -12.54 -8.35
CA HIS A 249 9.43 -12.29 -7.86
C HIS A 249 9.62 -10.84 -7.40
N ALA A 250 9.20 -9.85 -8.19
CA ALA A 250 9.31 -8.44 -7.83
C ALA A 250 8.53 -8.11 -6.53
N LEU A 251 7.31 -8.65 -6.39
CA LEU A 251 6.51 -8.52 -5.17
C LEU A 251 7.19 -9.16 -3.97
N MET A 252 7.72 -10.38 -4.12
CA MET A 252 8.43 -11.07 -3.03
C MET A 252 9.66 -10.28 -2.61
N THR A 253 10.48 -9.84 -3.57
CA THR A 253 11.68 -9.04 -3.30
C THR A 253 11.34 -7.74 -2.57
N SER A 254 10.30 -7.01 -3.00
CA SER A 254 9.88 -5.78 -2.32
C SER A 254 9.27 -6.04 -0.94
N LEU A 255 8.49 -7.11 -0.78
CA LEU A 255 7.94 -7.52 0.53
C LEU A 255 9.07 -7.82 1.52
N LEU A 256 10.03 -8.65 1.13
CA LEU A 256 11.20 -8.99 1.95
C LEU A 256 12.04 -7.75 2.27
N ALA A 257 12.24 -6.86 1.30
CA ALA A 257 12.99 -5.63 1.49
C ALA A 257 12.33 -4.68 2.51
N ARG A 258 11.00 -4.71 2.64
CA ARG A 258 10.22 -3.79 3.48
C ARG A 258 9.75 -4.38 4.81
N PHE A 259 9.64 -5.70 4.92
CA PHE A 259 9.11 -6.40 6.09
C PHE A 259 10.02 -7.54 6.58
N GLY A 260 11.24 -7.68 6.04
CA GLY A 260 12.10 -8.83 6.30
C GLY A 260 12.55 -8.95 7.76
N GLY A 261 12.72 -7.86 8.50
CA GLY A 261 13.03 -7.91 9.93
C GLY A 261 11.96 -8.62 10.74
N PHE A 262 10.68 -8.37 10.44
CA PHE A 262 9.55 -9.11 11.04
C PHE A 262 9.62 -10.61 10.73
N LEU A 263 9.95 -10.98 9.49
CA LEU A 263 10.08 -12.38 9.10
C LEU A 263 11.27 -13.07 9.79
N LEU A 264 12.40 -12.38 9.90
CA LEU A 264 13.59 -12.87 10.61
C LEU A 264 13.29 -13.13 12.10
N ASN A 265 12.52 -12.27 12.76
CA ASN A 265 12.10 -12.48 14.16
C ASN A 265 11.22 -13.73 14.33
N LEU A 266 10.56 -14.17 13.26
CA LEU A 266 9.78 -15.40 13.21
C LEU A 266 10.58 -16.59 12.68
N GLU A 267 11.91 -16.47 12.60
CA GLU A 267 12.83 -17.50 12.08
C GLU A 267 12.56 -17.88 10.61
N ILE A 268 11.90 -17.01 9.85
CA ILE A 268 11.67 -17.19 8.41
C ILE A 268 12.88 -16.62 7.67
N PRO A 269 13.57 -17.42 6.83
CA PRO A 269 14.76 -16.96 6.13
C PRO A 269 14.41 -15.90 5.09
N VAL A 270 15.20 -14.83 5.07
CA VAL A 270 15.16 -13.77 4.07
C VAL A 270 16.44 -13.86 3.26
N ASP A 271 16.35 -13.74 1.93
CA ASP A 271 17.52 -13.80 1.04
C ASP A 271 18.45 -12.59 1.29
N ASP A 272 19.72 -12.88 1.62
CA ASP A 272 20.77 -11.89 1.91
C ASP A 272 21.04 -10.93 0.72
N HIS A 273 20.62 -11.29 -0.50
CA HIS A 273 20.77 -10.44 -1.68
C HIS A 273 19.69 -9.37 -1.82
N VAL A 274 18.63 -9.41 -1.02
CA VAL A 274 17.56 -8.40 -1.05
C VAL A 274 18.07 -7.10 -0.43
N LYS A 275 18.06 -6.01 -1.20
CA LYS A 275 18.41 -4.68 -0.68
C LYS A 275 17.36 -4.23 0.33
N HIS A 276 17.72 -4.17 1.62
CA HIS A 276 16.82 -3.71 2.67
C HIS A 276 16.35 -2.28 2.41
N ARG A 277 15.05 -2.04 2.59
CA ARG A 277 14.46 -0.70 2.64
C ARG A 277 14.40 -0.24 4.08
N ASN A 278 14.20 1.06 4.27
CA ASN A 278 14.13 1.67 5.60
C ASN A 278 13.07 1.06 6.52
N THR A 279 12.02 0.44 5.96
CA THR A 279 10.98 -0.21 6.77
C THR A 279 11.31 -1.64 7.20
N PHE A 280 12.48 -2.18 6.83
CA PHE A 280 12.84 -3.58 7.01
C PHE A 280 12.69 -4.08 8.47
N ASN A 281 13.21 -3.33 9.44
CA ASN A 281 13.14 -3.65 10.89
C ASN A 281 12.00 -2.91 11.61
N LEU A 282 11.02 -2.40 10.87
CA LEU A 282 10.01 -1.51 11.44
C LEU A 282 8.85 -2.24 12.10
N PHE A 283 8.71 -3.51 11.71
CA PHE A 283 7.65 -4.40 12.14
C PHE A 283 8.20 -5.57 12.94
N SER A 284 9.52 -5.62 13.20
CA SER A 284 10.12 -6.56 14.13
C SER A 284 9.76 -6.17 15.55
N ASP A 285 9.16 -7.09 16.30
CA ASP A 285 9.02 -6.96 17.75
C ASP A 285 10.36 -7.37 18.39
N ASP A 286 11.07 -6.44 19.03
CA ASP A 286 12.27 -6.71 19.84
C ASP A 286 11.93 -7.34 21.21
#